data_AF-A0A6G8RSA5-F1
#
_entry.id   AF-A0A6G8RSA5-F1
#
_cell.length_a   1.000
_cell.length_b   1.000
_cell.length_c   1.000
_cell.angle_alpha   90.00
_cell.angle_beta   90.00
_cell.angle_gamma   90.00
#
_symmetry.space_group_name_H-M   'P 1'
#
loop_
_entity.id
_entity.type
_entity.pdbx_description
1 polymer ?
#
loop_
_entity_poly.entity_id
_entity_poly.type
_entity_poly.pdbx_seq_one_letter_code
_entity_poly.pdbx_strand_id
1 'polypeptide(L)'
;MSSKFQRMTEVDEQRIIRELNKWALGHFGSKLTWAILEDRFKFSRQSMQAKPQIKAAYDVAKQSLSNGGVTSKEDLGKTVEELKTEIESLKIQLNSFQEKEIKWKKRWQQIAYHIRQKGIQVSDVDKPVHPKTALPSHTTTEKTLKEFDKEIPLSGRI
;
A
#
# COMPACT_ATOMS: atom_id res chain seq x y z
N MET A 1 -8.66 -55.98 2.75
CA MET A 1 -7.55 -55.06 2.41
C MET A 1 -7.95 -53.66 2.85
N SER A 2 -7.69 -53.30 4.09
CA SER A 2 -8.14 -52.02 4.67
C SER A 2 -7.34 -50.87 4.06
N SER A 3 -8.02 -49.87 3.50
CA SER A 3 -7.40 -48.66 2.96
C SER A 3 -6.56 -48.01 4.05
N LYS A 4 -5.23 -48.12 3.94
CA LYS A 4 -4.26 -47.58 4.89
C LYS A 4 -4.14 -46.05 4.83
N PHE A 5 -4.87 -45.42 3.89
CA PHE A 5 -4.85 -43.98 3.66
C PHE A 5 -6.25 -43.38 3.86
N GLN A 6 -6.32 -42.39 4.75
CA GLN A 6 -7.52 -41.59 5.00
C GLN A 6 -7.89 -40.79 3.74
N ARG A 7 -9.19 -40.63 3.47
CA ARG A 7 -9.65 -39.80 2.35
C ARG A 7 -9.37 -38.33 2.69
N MET A 8 -8.56 -37.68 1.85
CA MET A 8 -8.16 -36.29 2.02
C MET A 8 -9.37 -35.36 1.89
N THR A 9 -9.60 -34.55 2.92
CA THR A 9 -10.66 -33.54 2.93
C THR A 9 -10.17 -32.22 2.33
N GLU A 10 -11.08 -31.29 2.06
CA GLU A 10 -10.72 -29.96 1.58
C GLU A 10 -9.90 -29.17 2.61
N VAL A 11 -10.12 -29.40 3.91
CA VAL A 11 -9.32 -28.81 4.99
C VAL A 11 -7.87 -29.34 4.95
N ASP A 12 -7.69 -30.64 4.69
CA ASP A 12 -6.37 -31.25 4.55
C ASP A 12 -5.63 -30.70 3.32
N GLU A 13 -6.34 -30.53 2.21
CA GLU A 13 -5.82 -29.93 0.97
C GLU A 13 -5.33 -28.50 1.23
N GLN A 14 -6.14 -27.66 1.89
CA GLN A 14 -5.75 -26.31 2.26
C GLN A 14 -4.55 -26.27 3.23
N ARG A 15 -4.47 -27.21 4.17
CA ARG A 15 -3.33 -27.32 5.09
C ARG A 15 -2.03 -27.64 4.36
N ILE A 16 -2.07 -28.55 3.40
CA ILE A 16 -0.92 -28.92 2.56
C ILE A 16 -0.49 -27.72 1.70
N ILE A 17 -1.42 -27.03 1.06
CA ILE A 17 -1.15 -25.85 0.23
C ILE A 17 -0.48 -24.74 1.05
N ARG A 18 -0.97 -24.44 2.27
CA ARG A 18 -0.35 -23.43 3.14
C ARG A 18 1.09 -23.76 3.50
N GLU A 19 1.39 -25.02 3.75
CA GLU A 19 2.75 -25.46 4.07
C GLU A 19 3.67 -25.43 2.85
N LEU A 20 3.17 -25.77 1.65
CA LEU A 20 3.90 -25.60 0.39
C LEU A 20 4.21 -24.13 0.10
N ASN A 21 3.27 -23.22 0.36
CA ASN A 21 3.50 -21.79 0.22
C ASN A 21 4.60 -21.28 1.16
N LYS A 22 4.64 -21.75 2.41
CA LYS A 22 5.76 -21.43 3.32
C LYS A 22 7.10 -21.98 2.82
N TRP A 23 7.08 -23.12 2.13
CA TRP A 23 8.27 -23.67 1.49
C TRP A 23 8.74 -22.81 0.32
N ALA A 24 7.80 -22.32 -0.50
CA ALA A 24 8.09 -21.37 -1.58
C ALA A 24 8.73 -20.07 -1.07
N LEU A 25 8.38 -19.64 0.15
CA LEU A 25 8.98 -18.51 0.86
C LEU A 25 10.33 -18.84 1.55
N GLY A 26 10.84 -20.06 1.39
CA GLY A 26 12.15 -20.47 1.92
C GLY A 26 12.18 -20.78 3.42
N HIS A 27 11.03 -20.84 4.12
CA HIS A 27 10.99 -21.03 5.58
C HIS A 27 11.51 -22.41 6.06
N PHE A 28 11.49 -23.41 5.19
CA PHE A 28 11.87 -24.80 5.50
C PHE A 28 13.14 -25.28 4.73
N GLY A 29 13.86 -24.35 4.09
CA GLY A 29 15.06 -24.65 3.29
C GLY A 29 14.76 -25.18 1.88
N SER A 30 15.81 -25.46 1.11
CA SER A 30 15.72 -25.78 -0.34
C SER A 30 15.32 -27.22 -0.68
N LYS A 31 15.34 -28.13 0.29
CA LYS A 31 15.06 -29.56 0.06
C LYS A 31 13.57 -29.88 0.16
N LEU A 32 12.79 -29.48 -0.83
CA LEU A 32 11.39 -29.92 -1.00
C LEU A 32 11.33 -31.22 -1.82
N THR A 33 10.80 -32.30 -1.22
CA THR A 33 10.54 -33.59 -1.87
C THR A 33 9.19 -34.15 -1.43
N TRP A 34 8.57 -35.01 -2.26
CA TRP A 34 7.30 -35.65 -1.93
C TRP A 34 7.38 -36.51 -0.67
N ALA A 35 8.51 -37.20 -0.42
CA ALA A 35 8.70 -38.03 0.76
C ALA A 35 8.55 -37.25 2.07
N ILE A 36 8.96 -35.97 2.10
CA ILE A 36 8.82 -35.11 3.28
C ILE A 36 7.34 -34.77 3.54
N LEU A 37 6.55 -34.57 2.47
CA LEU A 37 5.12 -34.32 2.59
C LEU A 37 4.36 -35.58 3.00
N GLU A 38 4.75 -36.74 2.48
CA GLU A 38 4.17 -38.03 2.88
C GLU A 38 4.42 -38.31 4.37
N ASP A 39 5.64 -38.06 4.86
CA ASP A 39 5.95 -38.24 6.27
C ASP A 39 5.21 -37.23 7.16
N ARG A 40 5.08 -35.97 6.75
CA ARG A 40 4.42 -34.92 7.55
C ARG A 40 2.90 -35.05 7.58
N PHE A 41 2.27 -35.35 6.45
CA PHE A 41 0.81 -35.33 6.30
C PHE A 41 0.18 -36.73 6.29
N LYS A 42 0.99 -37.79 6.23
CA LYS A 42 0.54 -39.20 6.23
C LYS A 42 -0.44 -39.53 5.08
N PHE A 43 -0.37 -38.77 3.99
CA PHE A 43 -1.03 -39.06 2.71
C PHE A 43 0.01 -39.56 1.71
N SER A 44 -0.40 -40.40 0.76
CA SER A 44 0.48 -40.85 -0.31
C SER A 44 0.72 -39.73 -1.33
N ARG A 45 1.87 -39.76 -2.00
CA ARG A 45 2.20 -38.85 -3.11
C ARG A 45 1.13 -38.90 -4.19
N GLN A 46 0.63 -40.10 -4.51
CA GLN A 46 -0.38 -40.26 -5.55
C GLN A 46 -1.68 -39.51 -5.18
N SER A 47 -2.12 -39.55 -3.93
CA SER A 47 -3.32 -38.83 -3.52
C SER A 47 -3.12 -37.31 -3.48
N MET A 48 -1.94 -36.84 -3.05
CA MET A 48 -1.59 -35.41 -3.07
C MET A 48 -1.42 -34.88 -4.50
N GLN A 49 -0.74 -35.61 -5.38
CA GLN A 49 -0.50 -35.20 -6.76
C GLN A 49 -1.77 -35.24 -7.62
N ALA A 50 -2.72 -36.14 -7.30
CA ALA A 50 -4.01 -36.20 -7.98
C ALA A 50 -4.88 -34.95 -7.75
N LYS A 51 -4.57 -34.14 -6.73
CA LYS A 51 -5.22 -32.85 -6.47
C LYS A 51 -4.51 -31.73 -7.23
N PRO A 52 -5.18 -31.09 -8.22
CA PRO A 52 -4.54 -30.05 -9.04
C PRO A 52 -3.98 -28.88 -8.24
N GLN A 53 -4.67 -28.45 -7.17
CA GLN A 53 -4.24 -27.32 -6.35
C GLN A 53 -2.97 -27.64 -5.56
N ILE A 54 -2.87 -28.83 -4.97
CA ILE A 54 -1.66 -29.29 -4.26
C ILE A 54 -0.49 -29.41 -5.23
N LYS A 55 -0.73 -29.99 -6.41
CA LYS A 55 0.31 -30.11 -7.44
C LYS A 55 0.82 -28.75 -7.90
N ALA A 56 -0.08 -27.81 -8.20
CA ALA A 56 0.29 -26.45 -8.58
C ALA A 56 1.11 -25.75 -7.48
N ALA A 57 0.69 -25.84 -6.22
CA ALA A 57 1.44 -25.28 -5.09
C ALA A 57 2.82 -25.93 -4.92
N TYR A 58 2.94 -27.24 -5.18
CA TYR A 58 4.22 -27.95 -5.12
C TYR A 58 5.17 -27.50 -6.23
N ASP A 59 4.68 -27.38 -7.45
CA ASP A 59 5.47 -26.96 -8.61
C ASP A 59 5.96 -25.51 -8.45
N VAL A 60 5.09 -24.61 -7.97
CA VAL A 60 5.47 -23.23 -7.60
C VAL A 60 6.55 -23.23 -6.53
N ALA A 61 6.38 -23.99 -5.45
CA ALA A 61 7.37 -24.07 -4.39
C ALA A 61 8.72 -24.63 -4.90
N LYS A 62 8.72 -25.65 -5.78
CA LYS A 62 9.95 -26.17 -6.39
C LYS A 62 10.62 -25.15 -7.29
N GLN A 63 9.85 -24.40 -8.08
CA GLN A 63 10.38 -23.36 -8.96
C GLN A 63 10.99 -22.21 -8.16
N SER A 64 10.32 -21.74 -7.11
CA SER A 64 10.84 -20.69 -6.21
C SER A 64 12.16 -21.09 -5.56
N LEU A 65 12.26 -22.34 -5.08
CA LEU A 65 13.49 -22.86 -4.49
C LEU A 65 14.61 -23.07 -5.52
N SER A 66 14.27 -23.46 -6.76
CA SER A 66 15.25 -23.66 -7.84
C SER A 66 15.82 -22.34 -8.37
N ASN A 67 15.02 -21.28 -8.36
CA ASN A 67 15.44 -19.94 -8.81
C ASN A 67 16.26 -19.17 -7.75
N GLY A 68 16.74 -19.84 -6.69
CA GLY A 68 17.50 -19.21 -5.61
C GLY A 68 16.62 -18.40 -4.65
N GLY A 69 15.30 -18.56 -4.67
CA GLY A 69 14.31 -17.91 -3.80
C GLY A 69 14.33 -18.42 -2.36
N VAL A 70 15.51 -18.64 -1.80
CA VAL A 70 15.70 -18.65 -0.35
C VAL A 70 16.25 -17.27 0.01
N THR A 71 15.42 -16.23 -0.11
CA THR A 71 15.70 -14.98 0.60
C THR A 71 15.82 -15.36 2.06
N SER A 72 16.99 -15.14 2.65
CA SER A 72 17.22 -15.50 4.04
C SER A 72 16.17 -14.79 4.91
N LYS A 73 15.77 -15.39 6.04
CA LYS A 73 14.85 -14.72 6.98
C LYS A 73 15.39 -13.34 7.41
N GLU A 74 16.71 -13.16 7.37
CA GLU A 74 17.38 -11.89 7.65
C GLU A 74 17.16 -10.86 6.53
N ASP A 75 17.22 -11.26 5.26
CA ASP A 75 16.97 -10.35 4.13
C ASP A 75 15.49 -9.96 4.01
N LEU A 76 14.58 -10.90 4.30
CA LEU A 76 13.16 -10.60 4.44
C LEU A 76 12.90 -9.65 5.62
N GLY A 77 13.57 -9.87 6.75
CA GLY A 77 13.49 -8.99 7.91
C GLY A 77 13.95 -7.56 7.61
N LYS A 78 15.09 -7.42 6.93
CA LYS A 78 15.60 -6.10 6.47
C LYS A 78 14.62 -5.40 5.53
N THR A 79 14.12 -6.12 4.52
CA THR A 79 13.16 -5.57 3.56
C THR A 79 11.86 -5.14 4.27
N VAL A 80 11.39 -5.92 5.25
CA VAL A 80 10.18 -5.58 6.03
C VAL A 80 10.41 -4.33 6.87
N GLU A 81 11.56 -4.19 7.53
CA GLU A 81 11.87 -3.00 8.31
C GLU A 81 12.05 -1.76 7.40
N GLU A 82 12.74 -1.89 6.27
CA GLU A 82 12.85 -0.83 5.26
C GLU A 82 11.47 -0.36 4.79
N LEU A 83 10.60 -1.30 4.38
CA LEU A 83 9.23 -0.98 3.98
C LEU A 83 8.41 -0.34 5.11
N LYS A 84 8.58 -0.76 6.36
CA LYS A 84 7.92 -0.11 7.51
C LYS A 84 8.38 1.33 7.68
N THR A 85 9.68 1.59 7.58
CA THR A 85 10.23 2.96 7.69
C THR A 85 9.75 3.85 6.56
N GLU A 86 9.64 3.32 5.34
CA GLU A 86 9.10 4.04 4.19
C GLU A 86 7.61 4.35 4.37
N ILE A 87 6.81 3.37 4.83
CA ILE A 87 5.39 3.58 5.15
C ILE A 87 5.23 4.70 6.17
N GLU A 88 6.06 4.74 7.21
CA GLU A 88 5.96 5.77 8.24
C GLU A 88 6.36 7.15 7.71
N SER A 89 7.44 7.24 6.92
CA SER A 89 7.83 8.47 6.22
C SER A 89 6.73 8.99 5.30
N LEU A 90 6.10 8.11 4.51
CA LEU A 90 5.01 8.47 3.61
C LEU A 90 3.77 8.95 4.38
N LYS A 91 3.43 8.33 5.51
CA LYS A 91 2.34 8.80 6.38
C LYS A 91 2.61 10.19 6.95
N ILE A 92 3.83 10.45 7.40
CA ILE A 92 4.24 11.78 7.88
C ILE A 92 4.09 12.82 6.75
N GLN A 93 4.57 12.48 5.55
CA GLN A 93 4.44 13.36 4.39
C GLN A 93 2.97 13.63 4.03
N LEU A 94 2.14 12.58 3.99
CA LEU A 94 0.70 12.71 3.74
C LEU A 94 0.01 13.59 4.78
N ASN A 95 0.27 13.39 6.06
CA ASN A 95 -0.26 14.25 7.12
C ASN A 95 0.17 15.70 6.92
N SER A 96 1.44 15.95 6.57
CA SER A 96 1.93 17.30 6.28
C SER A 96 1.22 17.95 5.09
N PHE A 97 0.87 17.17 4.06
CA PHE A 97 0.12 17.66 2.90
C PHE A 97 -1.34 17.92 3.24
N GLN A 98 -1.98 17.06 4.02
CA GLN A 98 -3.35 17.27 4.50
C GLN A 98 -3.46 18.53 5.36
N GLU A 99 -2.51 18.76 6.27
CA GLU A 99 -2.47 20.01 7.05
C GLU A 99 -2.31 21.25 6.17
N LYS A 100 -1.45 21.18 5.15
CA LYS A 100 -1.27 22.26 4.17
C LYS A 100 -2.55 22.49 3.37
N GLU A 101 -3.24 21.43 2.95
CA GLU A 101 -4.51 21.52 2.22
C GLU A 101 -5.60 22.21 3.07
N ILE A 102 -5.73 21.84 4.35
CA ILE A 102 -6.68 22.50 5.27
C ILE A 102 -6.34 23.99 5.41
N LYS A 103 -5.07 24.33 5.60
CA LYS A 103 -4.60 25.72 5.71
C LYS A 103 -4.88 26.50 4.42
N TRP A 104 -4.60 25.92 3.26
CA TRP A 104 -4.88 26.53 1.97
C TRP A 104 -6.37 26.72 1.71
N LYS A 105 -7.21 25.72 2.02
CA LYS A 105 -8.66 25.84 1.90
C LYS A 105 -9.22 26.94 2.78
N LYS A 106 -8.79 27.01 4.04
CA LYS A 106 -9.16 28.10 4.96
C LYS A 106 -8.73 29.46 4.41
N ARG A 107 -7.52 29.54 3.86
CA ARG A 107 -7.00 30.78 3.25
C ARG A 107 -7.82 31.20 2.03
N TRP A 108 -8.19 30.27 1.16
CA TRP A 108 -9.07 30.52 0.02
C TRP A 108 -10.45 31.02 0.43
N GLN A 109 -11.04 30.45 1.47
CA GLN A 109 -12.30 30.92 2.03
C GLN A 109 -12.19 32.36 2.56
N GLN A 110 -11.07 32.70 3.21
CA GLN A 110 -10.81 34.06 3.68
C GLN A 110 -10.73 35.07 2.53
N ILE A 111 -9.95 34.76 1.51
CA ILE A 111 -9.80 35.60 0.33
C ILE A 111 -11.15 35.78 -0.37
N ALA A 112 -11.91 34.70 -0.57
CA ALA A 112 -13.22 34.75 -1.20
C ALA A 112 -14.22 35.63 -0.43
N TYR A 113 -14.25 35.55 0.91
CA TYR A 113 -15.09 36.42 1.74
C TYR A 113 -14.78 37.90 1.49
N HIS A 114 -13.51 38.27 1.54
CA HIS A 114 -13.11 39.67 1.38
C HIS A 114 -13.23 40.18 -0.06
N ILE A 115 -13.03 39.34 -1.08
CA ILE A 115 -13.33 39.68 -2.48
C ILE A 115 -14.80 40.08 -2.60
N ARG A 116 -15.72 39.26 -2.04
CA ARG A 116 -17.16 39.54 -2.07
C ARG A 116 -17.52 40.78 -1.24
N GLN A 117 -16.91 40.98 -0.07
CA GLN A 117 -17.09 42.20 0.75
C GLN A 117 -16.69 43.47 -0.01
N LYS A 118 -15.63 43.41 -0.83
CA LYS A 118 -15.19 44.51 -1.70
C LYS A 118 -16.05 44.68 -2.96
N GLY A 119 -17.09 43.87 -3.16
CA GLY A 119 -17.96 43.92 -4.34
C GLY A 119 -17.30 43.42 -5.64
N ILE A 120 -16.18 42.71 -5.53
CA ILE A 120 -15.43 42.19 -6.68
C ILE A 120 -16.04 40.85 -7.11
N GLN A 121 -16.24 40.64 -8.41
CA GLN A 121 -16.66 39.34 -8.93
C GLN A 121 -15.47 38.36 -8.95
N VAL A 122 -15.66 37.15 -8.44
CA VAL A 122 -14.60 36.12 -8.38
C VAL A 122 -14.08 35.77 -9.78
N SER A 123 -14.94 35.78 -10.80
CA SER A 123 -14.58 35.57 -12.21
C SER A 123 -13.58 36.58 -12.76
N ASP A 124 -13.51 37.78 -12.18
CA ASP A 124 -12.54 38.80 -12.59
C ASP A 124 -11.16 38.56 -11.99
N VAL A 125 -11.09 37.83 -10.87
CA VAL A 125 -9.88 37.55 -10.09
C VAL A 125 -9.30 36.18 -10.46
N ASP A 126 -10.13 35.14 -10.52
CA ASP A 126 -9.71 33.77 -10.79
C ASP A 126 -9.65 33.51 -12.31
N LYS A 127 -8.64 34.10 -12.95
CA LYS A 127 -8.37 33.92 -14.38
C LYS A 127 -7.23 32.93 -14.58
N PRO A 128 -7.35 32.00 -15.53
CA PRO A 128 -6.28 31.06 -15.82
C PRO A 128 -5.03 31.82 -16.26
N VAL A 129 -3.91 31.50 -15.63
CA VAL A 129 -2.62 32.07 -16.00
C VAL A 129 -2.12 31.35 -17.26
N HIS A 130 -1.71 32.12 -18.26
CA HIS A 130 -1.13 31.55 -19.47
C HIS A 130 0.19 30.82 -19.13
N PRO A 131 0.48 29.63 -19.68
CA PRO A 131 1.63 28.80 -19.28
C PRO A 131 3.01 29.48 -19.37
N LYS A 132 3.14 30.50 -20.22
CA LYS A 132 4.38 31.28 -20.41
C LYS A 132 4.48 32.52 -19.51
N THR A 133 3.46 32.83 -18.74
CA THR A 133 3.44 34.00 -17.86
C THR A 133 4.19 33.67 -16.59
N ALA A 134 5.18 34.50 -16.24
CA ALA A 134 5.84 34.40 -14.96
C ALA A 134 4.85 34.78 -13.84
N LEU A 135 4.69 33.88 -12.87
CA LEU A 135 3.90 34.18 -11.68
C LEU A 135 4.62 35.22 -10.82
N PRO A 136 3.87 36.02 -10.04
CA PRO A 136 4.47 36.90 -9.04
C PRO A 136 5.39 36.13 -8.09
N SER A 137 6.46 36.76 -7.64
CA SER A 137 7.36 36.15 -6.65
C SER A 137 6.61 35.87 -5.34
N HIS A 138 7.17 34.97 -4.53
CA HIS A 138 6.61 34.65 -3.20
C HIS A 138 6.38 35.91 -2.36
N THR A 139 7.38 36.79 -2.29
CA THR A 139 7.31 38.02 -1.49
C THR A 139 6.22 38.98 -1.99
N THR A 140 6.07 39.11 -3.32
CA THR A 140 5.00 39.95 -3.90
C THR A 140 3.65 39.36 -3.59
N THR A 141 3.50 38.04 -3.75
CA THR A 141 2.28 37.30 -3.45
C THR A 141 1.88 37.47 -1.98
N GLU A 142 2.81 37.29 -1.05
CA GLU A 142 2.55 37.48 0.38
C GLU A 142 2.13 38.92 0.71
N LYS A 143 2.79 39.93 0.13
CA LYS A 143 2.42 41.34 0.35
C LYS A 143 0.99 41.62 -0.10
N THR A 144 0.59 41.14 -1.28
CA THR A 144 -0.78 41.29 -1.79
C THR A 144 -1.78 40.53 -0.92
N LEU A 145 -1.44 39.30 -0.52
CA LEU A 145 -2.32 38.46 0.28
C LEU A 145 -2.55 39.02 1.69
N LYS A 146 -1.58 39.72 2.29
CA LYS A 146 -1.72 40.36 3.61
C LYS A 146 -2.92 41.30 3.73
N GLU A 147 -3.36 41.90 2.64
CA GLU A 147 -4.57 42.75 2.65
C GLU A 147 -5.86 41.98 2.99
N PHE A 148 -5.83 40.66 2.84
CA PHE A 148 -6.93 39.74 3.08
C PHE A 148 -6.77 38.95 4.39
N ASP A 149 -5.83 39.31 5.26
CA ASP A 149 -5.61 38.66 6.58
C ASP A 149 -6.51 39.23 7.70
N LYS A 150 -7.54 40.01 7.36
CA LYS A 150 -8.45 40.59 8.34
C LYS A 150 -9.37 39.50 8.92
N GLU A 151 -9.79 39.67 10.17
CA GLU A 151 -10.70 38.73 10.82
C GLU A 151 -12.06 38.72 10.13
N ILE A 152 -12.58 37.53 9.86
CA ILE A 152 -13.94 37.34 9.39
C ILE A 152 -14.87 37.36 10.62
N PRO A 153 -15.93 38.17 10.63
CA PRO A 153 -16.90 38.16 11.72
C PRO A 153 -17.59 36.79 11.83
N LEU A 154 -17.89 36.36 13.07
CA LEU A 154 -18.50 35.06 13.36
C LEU A 154 -19.81 34.79 12.61
N SER A 155 -20.54 35.84 12.19
CA SER A 155 -21.79 35.70 11.46
C SER A 155 -21.60 35.23 10.02
N GLY A 156 -20.39 35.36 9.43
CA GLY A 156 -20.07 34.97 8.05
C GLY A 156 -20.94 35.64 6.97
N ARG A 157 -21.84 36.55 7.34
CA ARG A 157 -22.73 37.25 6.42
C ARG A 157 -22.00 38.42 5.79
N ILE A 158 -22.21 38.58 4.49
CA ILE A 158 -21.82 39.71 3.66
C ILE A 158 -23.10 40.32 3.13
#